data_AF-A0A9R1GAZ5-F1
#
_entry.id   AF-A0A9R1GAZ5-F1
#
_cell.length_a   1.000
_cell.length_b   1.000
_cell.length_c   1.000
_cell.angle_alpha   90.00
_cell.angle_beta   90.00
_cell.angle_gamma   90.00
#
_symmetry.space_group_name_H-M   'P 1'
#
loop_
_entity.id
_entity.type
_entity.pdbx_description
1 polymer ?
#
loop_
_entity_poly.entity_id
_entity_poly.type
_entity_poly.pdbx_seq_one_letter_code
_entity_poly.pdbx_strand_id
1 'polypeptide(L)' 'MKSIADEEPKKYQSHFSEYIWKNIAADDMEALYNKVHAAICAYPTMARSTKEPPKTHKNWIYLAVY' A
#
# COMPACT_ATOMS: atom_id res chain seq x y z
N MET A 1 1.13 -10.71 12.31
CA MET A 1 0.02 -9.87 12.80
C MET A 1 -0.50 -10.34 14.15
N LYS A 2 -0.88 -11.62 14.31
CA LYS A 2 -1.46 -12.16 15.56
C LYS A 2 -0.61 -11.92 16.82
N SER A 3 0.65 -12.34 16.86
CA SER A 3 1.51 -12.16 18.04
C SER A 3 1.73 -10.68 18.43
N ILE A 4 1.97 -9.82 17.43
CA ILE A 4 2.19 -8.38 17.64
C ILE A 4 0.92 -7.67 18.16
N ALA A 5 -0.27 -8.18 17.82
CA ALA A 5 -1.53 -7.61 18.31
C ALA A 5 -1.67 -7.75 19.83
N ASP A 6 -1.24 -8.89 20.37
CA ASP A 6 -1.34 -9.20 21.80
C ASP A 6 -0.16 -8.63 22.61
N GLU A 7 1.06 -8.69 22.07
CA GLU A 7 2.28 -8.25 22.76
C GLU A 7 2.46 -6.72 22.73
N GLU A 8 2.22 -6.08 21.58
CA GLU A 8 2.56 -4.68 21.33
C GLU A 8 1.46 -3.93 20.55
N PRO A 9 0.30 -3.61 21.17
CA PRO A 9 -0.86 -3.08 20.46
C PRO A 9 -0.59 -1.71 19.78
N LYS A 10 0.30 -0.87 20.33
CA LYS A 10 0.68 0.40 19.70
C LYS A 10 1.44 0.20 18.38
N LYS A 11 2.33 -0.79 18.35
CA LYS A 11 3.10 -1.13 17.14
C LYS A 11 2.20 -1.81 16.11
N TYR A 12 1.29 -2.67 16.57
CA TYR A 12 0.26 -3.26 15.73
C TYR A 12 -0.55 -2.18 14.99
N GLN A 13 -1.06 -1.18 15.72
CA GLN A 13 -1.86 -0.13 15.11
C GLN A 13 -1.07 0.71 14.10
N SER A 14 0.20 1.03 14.38
CA SER A 14 1.05 1.79 13.46
C SER A 14 1.42 0.99 12.20
N HIS A 15 1.94 -0.23 12.35
CA HIS A 15 2.39 -1.06 11.23
C HIS A 15 1.24 -1.59 10.36
N PHE A 16 0.09 -1.87 10.97
CA PHE A 16 -1.05 -2.48 10.28
C PHE A 16 -2.25 -1.54 10.12
N SER A 17 -2.02 -0.23 10.22
CA SER A 17 -3.05 0.82 10.06
C SER A 17 -3.87 0.65 8.77
N GLU A 18 -3.22 0.40 7.64
CA GLU A 18 -3.92 0.16 6.37
C GLU A 18 -4.77 -1.12 6.38
N TYR A 19 -4.28 -2.18 7.02
CA TYR A 19 -4.99 -3.45 7.10
C TYR A 19 -6.20 -3.32 8.02
N ILE A 20 -6.07 -2.59 9.13
CA ILE A 20 -7.18 -2.24 10.02
C ILE A 20 -8.22 -1.40 9.27
N TRP A 21 -7.79 -0.38 8.53
CA TRP A 21 -8.68 0.46 7.72
C TRP A 21 -9.45 -0.34 6.66
N LYS A 22 -8.77 -1.29 6.02
CA LYS A 22 -9.35 -2.16 4.99
C LYS A 22 -10.09 -3.38 5.57
N ASN A 23 -10.18 -3.49 6.91
CA ASN A 23 -10.78 -4.63 7.62
C ASN A 23 -10.20 -5.98 7.17
N ILE A 24 -8.87 -6.06 7.03
CA ILE A 24 -8.17 -7.28 6.64
C ILE A 24 -7.52 -7.86 7.90
N ALA A 25 -8.01 -9.02 8.34
CA ALA A 25 -7.45 -9.74 9.47
C ALA A 25 -6.24 -10.58 9.07
N ALA A 26 -5.51 -11.08 10.06
CA ALA A 26 -4.39 -11.97 9.84
C ALA A 26 -4.81 -13.27 9.11
N ASP A 27 -6.03 -13.73 9.34
CA ASP A 27 -6.58 -14.96 8.75
C ASP A 27 -7.00 -14.77 7.29
N ASP A 28 -7.30 -13.55 6.86
CA ASP A 28 -7.69 -13.25 5.48
C ASP A 28 -6.50 -13.23 4.50
N MET A 29 -5.27 -13.20 5.02
CA MET A 29 -4.04 -13.04 4.22
C MET A 29 -3.80 -14.19 3.26
N GLU A 30 -4.03 -15.43 3.70
CA GLU A 30 -3.81 -16.61 2.87
C GLU A 30 -4.78 -16.63 1.68
N ALA A 31 -6.07 -16.39 1.95
CA ALA A 31 -7.10 -16.32 0.93
C ALA A 31 -6.84 -15.18 -0.08
N LEU A 32 -6.44 -14.00 0.40
CA LEU A 32 -6.08 -12.87 -0.44
C LEU A 32 -4.89 -13.19 -1.36
N TYR A 33 -3.84 -13.79 -0.80
CA TYR A 33 -2.63 -14.12 -1.55
C TYR A 33 -2.89 -15.16 -2.65
N ASN A 34 -3.65 -16.21 -2.35
CA ASN A 34 -4.05 -17.23 -3.31
C ASN A 34 -4.88 -16.64 -4.45
N LYS A 35 -5.84 -15.77 -4.12
CA LYS A 35 -6.68 -15.09 -5.12
C LYS A 35 -5.84 -14.21 -6.06
N VAL A 36 -4.89 -13.45 -5.51
CA VAL A 36 -4.00 -12.58 -6.30
C VAL A 36 -3.10 -13.42 -7.21
N HIS A 37 -2.53 -14.51 -6.72
CA HIS A 37 -1.72 -15.41 -7.55
C HIS A 37 -2.51 -16.05 -8.69
N ALA A 38 -3.72 -16.53 -8.42
CA ALA A 38 -4.59 -17.06 -9.46
C ALA A 38 -4.89 -15.99 -10.53
N ALA A 39 -5.16 -14.75 -10.12
CA ALA A 39 -5.41 -13.64 -11.05
C ALA A 39 -4.19 -13.29 -11.91
N ILE A 40 -2.98 -13.25 -11.34
CA ILE A 40 -1.73 -12.98 -12.08
C ILE A 40 -1.41 -14.13 -13.04
N CYS A 41 -1.64 -15.38 -12.61
CA CYS A 41 -1.43 -16.57 -13.46
C CYS A 41 -2.37 -16.57 -14.67
N ALA A 42 -3.65 -16.20 -14.46
CA ALA A 42 -4.63 -16.11 -15.54
C ALA A 42 -4.41 -14.90 -16.47
N TYR A 43 -4.01 -13.75 -15.92
CA TYR A 43 -3.83 -12.51 -16.67
C TYR A 43 -2.47 -11.87 -16.37
N PRO A 44 -1.37 -12.41 -16.95
CA PRO A 44 0.00 -11.94 -16.70
C PRO A 44 0.33 -10.66 -17.49
N THR A 45 -0.63 -9.74 -17.63
CA THR A 45 -0.44 -8.49 -18.38
C THR A 45 -0.16 -7.34 -17.42
N MET A 46 0.94 -6.62 -17.64
CA MET A 46 1.19 -5.36 -16.93
C MET A 46 0.14 -4.32 -17.31
N ALA A 47 -0.63 -3.86 -16.31
CA ALA A 47 -1.47 -2.67 -16.48
C ALA A 47 -0.57 -1.47 -16.78
N ARG A 48 -0.74 -0.85 -17.95
CA ARG A 48 -0.02 0.37 -18.31
C ARG A 48 -0.54 1.53 -17.45
N SER A 49 0.38 2.36 -16.94
CA SER A 49 0.02 3.59 -16.25
C SER A 49 -0.78 4.49 -17.19
N THR A 50 -2.01 4.83 -16.78
CA THR A 50 -2.85 5.84 -17.44
C THR A 50 -2.57 7.25 -16.91
N LYS A 51 -1.61 7.39 -15.99
CA LYS A 51 -1.27 8.68 -15.39
C LYS A 51 -0.77 9.63 -16.49
N GLU A 52 -1.44 10.75 -16.65
CA GLU A 52 -0.96 11.83 -17.52
C GLU A 52 0.46 12.24 -17.08
N PRO A 53 1.37 12.51 -18.02
CA PRO A 53 2.69 13.03 -17.68
C PRO A 53 2.54 14.29 -16.83
N PRO A 54 3.32 14.46 -15.74
CA PRO A 54 3.18 15.60 -14.86
C PRO A 54 3.36 16.90 -15.65
N LYS A 55 2.36 17.79 -15.56
CA LYS A 55 2.23 18.96 -16.44
C LYS A 55 3.31 20.02 -16.24
N THR A 56 4.04 20.01 -15.13
CA THR A 56 5.25 20.84 -14.86
C THR A 56 5.77 20.52 -13.46
N HIS A 57 7.10 20.47 -13.28
CA HIS A 57 7.72 20.45 -11.95
C HIS A 57 7.68 21.89 -11.39
N LYS A 58 7.10 22.10 -10.20
CA LYS A 58 7.13 23.42 -9.53
C LYS A 58 8.56 23.67 -9.05
N ASN A 59 9.34 24.45 -9.81
CA ASN A 59 10.62 24.95 -9.32
C ASN A 59 10.34 26.05 -8.29
N TRP A 60 10.50 25.75 -7.01
CA TRP A 60 10.58 26.76 -5.96
C TRP A 60 11.91 27.51 -6.10
N ILE A 61 11.99 28.43 -7.06
CA ILE A 61 13.15 29.31 -7.19
C ILE A 61 13.05 30.34 -6.06
N TYR A 62 13.77 30.01 -4.99
CA TYR A 62 14.40 30.89 -4.01
C TYR A 62 13.95 32.37 -4.03
N LEU A 63 13.00 32.70 -3.17
CA LEU A 63 12.83 34.05 -2.58
C LEU A 63 13.99 34.36 -1.60
N ALA A 64 15.23 34.00 -1.97
CA ALA A 64 16.45 34.36 -1.26
C ALA A 64 17.20 35.40 -2.09
N VAL A 65 16.57 36.55 -2.29
CA VAL A 65 17.29 37.79 -2.58
C VAL A 65 17.09 38.64 -1.33
N TYR A 66 18.06 38.51 -0.42
CA TYR A 66 18.28 39.38 0.72
C TYR A 66 19.04 40.63 0.25
#